data_AF-A0A1X0RUD4-F1
#
_entry.id   AF-A0A1X0RUD4-F1
#
_cell.length_a   1.000
_cell.length_b   1.000
_cell.length_c   1.000
_cell.angle_alpha   90.00
_cell.angle_beta   90.00
_cell.angle_gamma   90.00
#
_symmetry.space_group_name_H-M   'P 1'
#
loop_
_entity.id
_entity.type
_entity.pdbx_description
1 polymer ?
#
loop_
_entity_poly.entity_id
_entity_poly.type
_entity_poly.pdbx_seq_one_letter_code
_entity_poly.pdbx_strand_id
1 'polypeptide(L)'
;MLLDTFVFFDFMNNSLNPDYARFHMLQLPLEKVKIVEAMQVEKEVQPDQNKVRFFRLLLEKCLSAAAAAKQLGIHVRTAQKWAKQYEKNPDSIFEKRRKTGRPGVLHDGHTSIILECIEESPSIALDELIEKLKRIFTELKVSKSALFDFIKEHCNLPLKKAWLQPIYWKSEEKIQERLDWIRKWEKIEIDFTRNCIFLDESTFHINLKRDMTWSRKDIPAVVTVPKHKQQQPPF
;
A
#
# COMPACT_ATOMS: atom_id res chain seq x y z
N MET A 1 -45.94 13.76 13.00
CA MET A 1 -46.69 15.03 12.92
C MET A 1 -45.85 16.06 13.66
N LEU A 2 -44.85 16.62 12.98
CA LEU A 2 -44.88 17.98 12.43
C LEU A 2 -45.10 19.04 13.51
N LEU A 3 -44.05 19.30 14.29
CA LEU A 3 -43.80 20.55 15.04
C LEU A 3 -42.29 20.56 15.36
N ASP A 4 -41.46 21.54 15.04
CA ASP A 4 -41.46 22.55 14.00
C ASP A 4 -39.99 22.90 13.79
N THR A 5 -39.50 22.77 12.57
CA THR A 5 -38.16 23.20 12.12
C THR A 5 -37.93 24.72 12.22
N PHE A 6 -38.84 25.45 12.87
CA PHE A 6 -38.82 26.89 13.06
C PHE A 6 -37.96 27.33 14.25
N VAL A 7 -37.88 26.52 15.31
CA VAL A 7 -37.22 26.91 16.58
C VAL A 7 -35.69 27.04 16.45
N PHE A 8 -35.05 26.25 15.59
CA PHE A 8 -33.59 26.33 15.42
C PHE A 8 -33.15 27.51 14.54
N PHE A 9 -34.02 27.96 13.62
CA PHE A 9 -33.76 29.15 12.82
C PHE A 9 -33.90 30.44 13.65
N ASP A 10 -34.82 30.45 14.62
CA ASP A 10 -34.97 31.55 15.57
C ASP A 10 -33.85 31.62 16.62
N PHE A 11 -33.28 30.49 17.07
CA PHE A 11 -32.15 30.48 18.02
C PHE A 11 -30.90 31.21 17.47
N MET A 12 -30.71 31.20 16.15
CA MET A 12 -29.59 31.90 15.49
C MET A 12 -29.90 33.37 15.17
N ASN A 13 -31.17 33.82 15.25
CA ASN A 13 -31.60 35.17 14.84
C ASN A 13 -32.22 36.03 15.95
N ASN A 14 -32.81 35.46 17.00
CA ASN A 14 -33.50 36.20 18.06
C ASN A 14 -32.71 36.19 19.37
N SER A 15 -31.88 37.22 19.55
CA SER A 15 -31.50 37.72 20.87
C SER A 15 -32.76 38.28 21.53
N LEU A 16 -33.30 37.66 22.59
CA LEU A 16 -34.07 38.29 23.68
C LEU A 16 -34.77 37.24 24.59
N ASN A 17 -34.04 36.36 25.27
CA ASN A 17 -34.45 35.86 26.60
C ASN A 17 -33.26 35.20 27.35
N PRO A 18 -32.68 35.86 28.37
CA PRO A 18 -31.46 35.39 29.06
C PRO A 18 -31.66 34.15 29.95
N ASP A 19 -32.91 33.81 30.33
CA ASP A 19 -33.15 32.70 31.27
C ASP A 19 -33.27 31.33 30.59
N TYR A 20 -33.63 31.29 29.30
CA TYR A 20 -33.72 30.03 28.54
C TYR A 20 -32.32 29.45 28.20
N ALA A 21 -31.32 30.32 28.03
CA ALA A 21 -29.93 29.91 27.79
C ALA A 21 -29.27 29.29 29.04
N ARG A 22 -29.78 29.58 30.24
CA ARG A 22 -29.14 29.19 31.50
C ARG A 22 -29.39 27.73 31.87
N PHE A 23 -30.58 27.19 31.58
CA PHE A 23 -30.94 25.82 31.94
C PHE A 23 -30.27 24.77 31.03
N HIS A 24 -30.13 25.04 29.73
CA HIS A 24 -29.45 24.11 28.80
C HIS A 24 -27.92 24.15 28.87
N MET A 25 -27.33 25.20 29.45
CA MET A 25 -25.87 25.33 29.59
C MET A 25 -25.27 24.52 30.74
N LEU A 26 -26.06 24.06 31.70
CA LEU A 26 -25.54 23.37 32.90
C LEU A 26 -25.27 21.86 32.70
N GLN A 27 -25.65 21.28 31.56
CA GLN A 27 -25.38 19.87 31.23
C GLN A 27 -24.19 19.65 30.28
N LEU A 28 -23.56 20.72 29.80
CA LEU A 28 -22.41 20.70 28.87
C LEU A 28 -20.98 20.90 29.46
N PRO A 29 -20.64 20.69 30.76
CA PRO A 29 -19.25 20.93 31.19
C PRO A 29 -18.28 19.76 30.99
N LEU A 30 -18.74 18.50 30.89
CA LEU A 30 -17.82 17.34 30.92
C LEU A 30 -17.31 16.86 29.56
N GLU A 31 -18.01 17.12 28.45
CA GLU A 31 -17.53 16.77 27.11
C GLU A 31 -16.56 17.81 26.52
N LYS A 32 -16.69 19.08 26.92
CA LYS A 32 -15.87 20.18 26.38
C LYS A 32 -14.38 20.04 26.70
N VAL A 33 -14.03 19.57 27.89
CA VAL A 33 -12.62 19.42 28.30
C VAL A 33 -11.94 18.30 27.53
N LYS A 34 -12.63 17.17 27.31
CA LYS A 34 -12.10 16.01 26.58
C LYS A 34 -11.80 16.31 25.11
N ILE A 35 -12.62 17.15 24.47
CA ILE A 35 -12.42 17.53 23.06
C ILE A 35 -11.20 18.44 22.90
N VAL A 36 -10.97 19.37 23.83
CA VAL A 36 -9.78 20.26 23.80
C VAL A 36 -8.49 19.48 24.10
N GLU A 37 -8.53 18.53 25.05
CA GLU A 37 -7.39 17.66 25.35
C GLU A 37 -7.07 16.71 24.18
N ALA A 38 -8.09 16.14 23.52
CA ALA A 38 -7.92 15.32 22.32
C ALA A 38 -7.29 16.10 21.16
N MET A 39 -7.59 17.40 21.01
CA MET A 39 -6.97 18.27 20.00
C MET A 39 -5.47 18.54 20.22
N GLN A 40 -4.92 18.25 21.41
CA GLN A 40 -3.51 18.45 21.74
C GLN A 40 -2.66 17.18 21.64
N VAL A 41 -3.26 15.99 21.56
CA VAL A 41 -2.52 14.72 21.61
C VAL A 41 -2.19 14.13 20.22
N GLU A 42 -2.90 14.49 19.15
CA GLU A 42 -2.59 13.98 17.81
C GLU A 42 -1.50 14.81 17.09
N LYS A 43 -0.24 14.62 17.52
CA LYS A 43 0.93 14.88 16.70
C LYS A 43 0.98 13.83 15.59
N GLU A 44 0.63 14.20 14.36
CA GLU A 44 1.32 13.82 13.09
C GLU A 44 0.56 14.19 11.80
N VAL A 45 -0.25 15.25 11.77
CA VAL A 45 -0.69 15.86 10.49
C VAL A 45 -0.77 17.35 10.72
N GLN A 46 0.08 18.17 10.10
CA GLN A 46 -0.06 19.63 10.14
C GLN A 46 -1.49 20.00 9.66
N PRO A 47 -2.41 20.35 10.57
CA PRO A 47 -3.77 20.62 10.20
C PRO A 47 -3.80 21.99 9.51
N ASP A 48 -4.67 22.13 8.51
CA ASP A 48 -4.87 23.40 7.81
C ASP A 48 -5.10 24.51 8.85
N GLN A 49 -4.11 25.41 9.01
CA GLN A 49 -4.09 26.40 10.10
C GLN A 49 -5.36 27.27 10.10
N ASN A 50 -5.96 27.47 8.92
CA ASN A 50 -7.21 28.20 8.76
C ASN A 50 -8.40 27.44 9.33
N LYS A 51 -8.45 26.10 9.20
CA LYS A 51 -9.51 25.27 9.83
C LYS A 51 -9.40 25.30 11.35
N VAL A 52 -8.19 25.16 11.90
CA VAL A 52 -7.97 25.20 13.36
C VAL A 52 -8.41 26.54 13.94
N ARG A 53 -7.99 27.66 13.32
CA ARG A 53 -8.39 29.01 13.74
C ARG A 53 -9.90 29.21 13.59
N PHE A 54 -10.51 28.68 12.54
CA PHE A 54 -11.95 28.76 12.32
C PHE A 54 -12.75 28.04 13.41
N PHE A 55 -12.41 26.79 13.74
CA PHE A 55 -13.11 26.04 14.78
C PHE A 55 -12.87 26.61 16.18
N ARG A 56 -11.70 27.19 16.44
CA ARG A 56 -11.46 27.95 17.67
C ARG A 56 -12.45 29.11 17.83
N LEU A 57 -12.64 29.91 16.79
CA LEU A 57 -13.59 31.03 16.79
C LEU A 57 -15.06 30.56 16.92
N LEU A 58 -15.37 29.40 16.34
CA LEU A 58 -16.71 28.81 16.38
C LEU A 58 -17.05 28.25 17.77
N LEU A 59 -16.12 27.52 18.40
CA LEU A 59 -16.36 26.78 19.64
C LEU A 59 -16.04 27.57 20.91
N GLU A 60 -14.91 28.29 20.95
CA GLU A 60 -14.48 29.03 22.14
C GLU A 60 -15.13 30.41 22.23
N LYS A 61 -15.32 31.07 21.08
CA LYS A 61 -15.87 32.44 21.00
C LYS A 61 -17.33 32.48 20.56
N CYS A 62 -17.95 31.33 20.31
CA CYS A 62 -19.36 31.19 19.89
C CYS A 62 -19.74 32.09 18.69
N LEU A 63 -18.80 32.38 17.79
CA LEU A 63 -19.07 33.21 16.62
C LEU A 63 -19.89 32.42 15.59
N SER A 64 -20.73 33.11 14.82
CA SER A 64 -21.36 32.47 13.67
C SER A 64 -20.31 32.11 12.61
N ALA A 65 -20.55 31.05 11.83
CA ALA A 65 -19.65 30.62 10.76
C ALA A 65 -19.33 31.77 9.78
N ALA A 66 -20.27 32.68 9.53
CA ALA A 66 -20.06 33.85 8.68
C ALA A 66 -19.19 34.92 9.34
N ALA A 67 -19.34 35.16 10.65
CA ALA A 67 -18.51 36.10 11.40
C ALA A 67 -17.07 35.61 11.51
N ALA A 68 -16.87 34.33 11.84
CA ALA A 68 -15.55 33.71 11.88
C ALA A 68 -14.86 33.70 10.50
N ALA A 69 -15.62 33.46 9.42
CA ALA A 69 -15.09 33.52 8.06
C ALA A 69 -14.58 34.91 7.68
N LYS A 70 -15.35 35.97 7.98
CA LYS A 70 -14.94 37.36 7.73
C LYS A 70 -13.70 37.74 8.51
N GLN A 71 -13.60 37.34 9.78
CA GLN A 71 -12.40 37.61 10.61
C GLN A 71 -11.14 36.92 10.08
N LEU A 72 -11.28 35.73 9.50
CA LEU A 72 -10.16 34.96 8.96
C LEU A 72 -9.89 35.19 7.46
N GLY A 73 -10.66 36.08 6.81
CA GLY A 73 -10.56 36.30 5.36
C GLY A 73 -10.94 35.08 4.51
N ILE A 74 -11.71 34.14 5.07
CA ILE A 74 -12.16 32.92 4.39
C ILE A 74 -13.48 33.20 3.70
N HIS A 75 -13.67 32.63 2.50
CA HIS A 75 -14.95 32.73 1.82
C HIS A 75 -16.08 32.10 2.66
N VAL A 76 -17.15 32.86 2.93
CA VAL A 76 -18.25 32.47 3.85
C VAL A 76 -18.85 31.10 3.49
N ARG A 77 -19.03 30.81 2.20
CA ARG A 77 -19.57 29.51 1.74
C ARG A 77 -18.66 28.32 2.09
N THR A 78 -17.35 28.55 2.15
CA THR A 78 -16.37 27.51 2.52
C THR A 78 -16.43 27.23 4.02
N ALA A 79 -16.46 28.28 4.84
CA ALA A 79 -16.65 28.18 6.29
C ALA A 79 -17.97 27.50 6.68
N GLN A 80 -19.07 27.84 6.01
CA GLN A 80 -20.36 27.16 6.20
C GLN A 80 -20.31 25.68 5.81
N LYS A 81 -19.60 25.33 4.73
CA LYS A 81 -19.38 23.91 4.37
C LYS A 81 -18.59 23.18 5.44
N TRP A 82 -17.56 23.80 6.02
CA TRP A 82 -16.80 23.21 7.12
C TRP A 82 -17.65 22.98 8.37
N ALA A 83 -18.48 23.95 8.76
CA ALA A 83 -19.42 23.79 9.88
C ALA A 83 -20.42 22.63 9.64
N LYS A 84 -21.02 22.56 8.43
CA LYS A 84 -21.93 21.47 8.06
C LYS A 84 -21.25 20.10 8.02
N GLN A 85 -19.97 20.04 7.63
CA GLN A 85 -19.22 18.79 7.63
C GLN A 85 -18.87 18.37 9.06
N TYR A 86 -18.54 19.32 9.94
CA TYR A 86 -18.29 19.09 11.35
C TYR A 86 -19.53 18.55 12.08
N GLU A 87 -20.72 19.09 11.80
CA GLU A 87 -21.99 18.57 12.32
C GLU A 87 -22.25 17.11 11.92
N LYS A 88 -21.80 16.70 10.73
CA LYS A 88 -21.99 15.33 10.23
C LYS A 88 -20.96 14.35 10.78
N ASN A 89 -19.69 14.74 10.78
CA ASN A 89 -18.60 13.92 11.27
C ASN A 89 -17.40 14.84 11.63
N PRO A 90 -17.17 15.11 12.93
CA PRO A 90 -16.14 16.05 13.38
C PRO A 90 -14.73 15.58 13.05
N ASP A 91 -14.47 14.26 13.04
CA ASP A 91 -13.12 13.71 12.81
C ASP A 91 -12.71 13.88 11.33
N SER A 92 -13.68 13.77 10.42
CA SER A 92 -13.44 13.83 8.97
C SER A 92 -13.03 15.21 8.42
N ILE A 93 -13.12 16.29 9.23
CA ILE A 93 -12.89 17.66 8.74
C ILE A 93 -11.40 17.96 8.52
N PHE A 94 -10.54 17.34 9.34
CA PHE A 94 -9.09 17.49 9.25
C PHE A 94 -8.46 16.45 8.32
N GLU A 95 -9.18 15.38 8.00
CA GLU A 95 -8.76 14.41 7.01
C GLU A 95 -8.65 15.04 5.62
N LYS A 96 -7.45 14.95 5.03
CA LYS A 96 -7.27 15.28 3.61
C LYS A 96 -7.83 14.15 2.77
N ARG A 97 -9.04 14.34 2.23
CA ARG A 97 -9.57 13.43 1.21
C ARG A 97 -8.65 13.47 0.00
N ARG A 98 -7.97 12.36 -0.28
CA ARG A 98 -7.29 12.15 -1.55
C ARG A 98 -8.37 12.14 -2.63
N LYS A 99 -8.18 12.89 -3.71
CA LYS A 99 -9.07 12.80 -4.86
C LYS A 99 -8.93 11.39 -5.41
N THR A 100 -10.00 10.60 -5.38
CA THR A 100 -10.05 9.31 -6.06
C THR A 100 -9.78 9.58 -7.54
N GLY A 101 -8.69 9.02 -8.05
CA GLY A 101 -8.31 9.18 -9.46
C GLY A 101 -9.31 8.51 -10.40
N ARG A 102 -9.05 8.63 -11.71
CA ARG A 102 -9.76 7.84 -12.71
C ARG A 102 -9.58 6.35 -12.40
N PRO A 103 -10.65 5.53 -12.45
CA PRO A 103 -10.52 4.09 -12.31
C PRO A 103 -9.48 3.54 -13.30
N GLY A 104 -8.62 2.63 -12.82
CA GLY A 104 -7.61 1.98 -13.65
C GLY A 104 -8.26 1.15 -14.76
N VAL A 105 -7.50 0.87 -15.84
CA VAL A 105 -7.96 0.01 -16.95
C VAL A 105 -7.95 -1.47 -16.54
N LEU A 106 -7.13 -1.83 -15.55
CA LEU A 106 -7.05 -3.16 -14.99
C LEU A 106 -7.88 -3.23 -13.71
N HIS A 107 -8.63 -4.34 -13.56
CA HIS A 107 -9.56 -4.57 -12.47
C HIS A 107 -9.35 -5.96 -11.87
N ASP A 108 -9.99 -6.24 -10.74
CA ASP A 108 -9.85 -7.51 -10.00
C ASP A 108 -10.18 -8.75 -10.84
N GLY A 109 -11.07 -8.63 -11.84
CA GLY A 109 -11.36 -9.71 -12.79
C GLY A 109 -10.15 -10.14 -13.65
N HIS A 110 -9.19 -9.24 -13.89
CA HIS A 110 -7.95 -9.56 -14.63
C HIS A 110 -6.89 -10.20 -13.72
N THR A 111 -6.97 -9.98 -12.41
CA THR A 111 -6.00 -10.47 -11.43
C THR A 111 -5.88 -11.99 -11.46
N SER A 112 -7.00 -12.72 -11.51
CA SER A 112 -6.99 -14.18 -11.51
C SER A 112 -6.24 -14.78 -12.70
N ILE A 113 -6.45 -14.22 -13.90
CA ILE A 113 -5.78 -14.68 -15.13
C ILE A 113 -4.28 -14.36 -15.08
N ILE A 114 -3.92 -13.19 -14.56
CA ILE A 114 -2.52 -12.80 -14.37
C ILE A 114 -1.82 -13.76 -13.41
N LEU A 115 -2.47 -14.10 -12.29
CA LEU A 115 -1.94 -15.05 -11.31
C LEU A 115 -1.74 -16.43 -11.91
N GLU A 116 -2.75 -16.96 -12.61
CA GLU A 116 -2.67 -18.26 -13.28
C GLU A 116 -1.52 -18.32 -14.30
N CYS A 117 -1.37 -17.28 -15.12
CA CYS A 117 -0.28 -17.20 -16.10
C CYS A 117 1.11 -17.20 -15.44
N ILE A 118 1.25 -16.56 -14.27
CA ILE A 118 2.51 -16.49 -13.53
C ILE A 118 2.80 -17.78 -12.78
N GLU A 119 1.78 -18.44 -12.25
CA GLU A 119 1.92 -19.75 -11.59
C GLU A 119 2.31 -20.84 -12.59
N GLU A 120 1.72 -20.82 -13.80
CA GLU A 120 2.11 -21.71 -14.90
C GLU A 120 3.56 -21.46 -15.36
N SER A 121 3.97 -20.19 -15.43
CA SER A 121 5.30 -19.79 -15.92
C SER A 121 5.82 -18.54 -15.22
N PRO A 122 6.59 -18.70 -14.12
CA PRO A 122 7.11 -17.56 -13.34
C PRO A 122 8.05 -16.63 -14.11
N SER A 123 8.60 -17.08 -15.23
CA SER A 123 9.52 -16.32 -16.10
C SER A 123 8.81 -15.64 -17.28
N ILE A 124 7.47 -15.62 -17.32
CA ILE A 124 6.68 -15.07 -18.42
C ILE A 124 7.03 -13.60 -18.70
N ALA A 125 7.16 -13.26 -19.98
CA ALA A 125 7.39 -11.87 -20.39
C ALA A 125 6.13 -11.02 -20.19
N LEU A 126 6.29 -9.73 -19.86
CA LEU A 126 5.16 -8.80 -19.87
C LEU A 126 4.48 -8.73 -21.24
N ASP A 127 5.25 -8.82 -22.33
CA ASP A 127 4.71 -8.85 -23.70
C ASP A 127 3.79 -10.05 -23.93
N GLU A 128 4.24 -11.24 -23.55
CA GLU A 128 3.46 -12.48 -23.66
C GLU A 128 2.20 -12.40 -22.80
N LEU A 129 2.29 -11.82 -21.59
CA LEU A 129 1.16 -11.64 -20.70
C LEU A 129 0.15 -10.63 -21.29
N ILE A 130 0.60 -9.53 -21.88
CA ILE A 130 -0.26 -8.57 -22.57
C ILE A 130 -0.99 -9.25 -23.74
N GLU A 131 -0.29 -10.06 -24.53
CA GLU A 131 -0.91 -10.78 -25.65
C GLU A 131 -1.93 -11.82 -25.17
N LYS A 132 -1.65 -12.56 -24.09
CA LYS A 132 -2.64 -13.45 -23.44
C LYS A 132 -3.87 -12.66 -22.97
N LEU A 133 -3.66 -11.51 -22.31
CA LEU A 133 -4.75 -10.67 -21.82
C LEU A 133 -5.60 -10.10 -22.96
N LYS A 134 -4.99 -9.63 -24.06
CA LYS A 134 -5.74 -9.13 -25.23
C LYS A 134 -6.57 -10.20 -25.92
N ARG A 135 -6.11 -11.45 -25.93
CA ARG A 135 -6.86 -12.58 -26.50
C ARG A 135 -8.14 -12.87 -25.73
N ILE A 136 -8.08 -12.75 -24.40
CA ILE A 136 -9.24 -12.98 -23.52
C ILE A 136 -10.13 -11.74 -23.47
N PHE A 137 -9.53 -10.54 -23.43
CA PHE A 137 -10.22 -9.25 -23.36
C PHE A 137 -9.94 -8.45 -24.62
N THR A 138 -10.79 -8.60 -25.62
CA THR A 138 -10.61 -8.02 -26.97
C THR A 138 -10.58 -6.49 -26.98
N GLU A 139 -11.16 -5.82 -25.99
CA GLU A 139 -11.17 -4.35 -25.86
C GLU A 139 -10.04 -3.80 -24.97
N LEU A 140 -9.20 -4.66 -24.40
CA LEU A 140 -8.22 -4.24 -23.38
C LEU A 140 -6.99 -3.57 -24.00
N LYS A 141 -6.87 -2.26 -23.79
CA LYS A 141 -5.68 -1.48 -24.17
C LYS A 141 -4.83 -1.14 -22.95
N VAL A 142 -3.78 -1.94 -22.72
CA VAL A 142 -2.88 -1.80 -21.57
C VAL A 142 -1.43 -1.59 -22.03
N SER A 143 -0.72 -0.67 -21.39
CA SER A 143 0.72 -0.47 -21.60
C SER A 143 1.54 -1.42 -20.70
N LYS A 144 2.81 -1.68 -21.07
CA LYS A 144 3.72 -2.52 -20.26
C LYS A 144 3.91 -2.00 -18.85
N SER A 145 4.08 -0.68 -18.69
CA SER A 145 4.24 -0.05 -17.38
C SER A 145 2.99 -0.19 -16.51
N ALA A 146 1.80 0.05 -17.07
CA ALA A 146 0.55 -0.08 -16.34
C ALA A 146 0.34 -1.53 -15.87
N LEU A 147 0.68 -2.52 -16.69
CA LEU A 147 0.62 -3.92 -16.28
C LEU A 147 1.66 -4.25 -15.20
N PHE A 148 2.89 -3.77 -15.35
CA PHE A 148 3.95 -3.98 -14.36
C PHE A 148 3.55 -3.41 -12.99
N ASP A 149 3.08 -2.16 -12.95
CA ASP A 149 2.64 -1.51 -11.73
C ASP A 149 1.43 -2.24 -11.13
N PHE A 150 0.50 -2.71 -11.96
CA PHE A 150 -0.64 -3.49 -11.49
C PHE A 150 -0.22 -4.81 -10.84
N ILE A 151 0.69 -5.57 -11.46
CA ILE A 151 1.21 -6.83 -10.91
C ILE A 151 1.92 -6.58 -9.57
N LYS A 152 2.70 -5.50 -9.49
CA LYS A 152 3.44 -5.13 -8.30
C LYS A 152 2.52 -4.71 -7.14
N GLU A 153 1.57 -3.80 -7.40
CA GLU A 153 0.75 -3.17 -6.37
C GLU A 153 -0.51 -4.00 -6.01
N HIS A 154 -1.18 -4.59 -7.01
CA HIS A 154 -2.43 -5.32 -6.80
C HIS A 154 -2.22 -6.83 -6.65
N CYS A 155 -1.26 -7.43 -7.37
CA CYS A 155 -1.00 -8.87 -7.25
C CYS A 155 0.08 -9.21 -6.19
N ASN A 156 0.76 -8.22 -5.61
CA ASN A 156 1.87 -8.41 -4.66
C ASN A 156 3.00 -9.32 -5.20
N LEU A 157 3.26 -9.23 -6.51
CA LEU A 157 4.25 -10.03 -7.23
C LEU A 157 5.36 -9.12 -7.77
N PRO A 158 6.37 -8.76 -6.97
CA PRO A 158 7.54 -8.08 -7.50
C PRO A 158 8.37 -9.01 -8.39
N LEU A 159 8.98 -8.44 -9.43
CA LEU A 159 9.98 -9.13 -10.23
C LEU A 159 11.28 -9.23 -9.42
N LYS A 160 11.80 -10.45 -9.24
CA LYS A 160 12.98 -10.74 -8.43
C LYS A 160 14.03 -11.47 -9.25
N LYS A 161 15.30 -11.37 -8.82
CA LYS A 161 16.37 -12.19 -9.39
C LYS A 161 16.17 -13.64 -8.98
N ALA A 162 16.12 -14.52 -9.96
CA ALA A 162 15.96 -15.95 -9.81
C ALA A 162 17.24 -16.59 -9.31
N TRP A 163 17.12 -17.36 -8.24
CA TRP A 163 18.11 -18.34 -7.83
C TRP A 163 17.96 -19.59 -8.68
N LEU A 164 18.96 -19.82 -9.53
CA LEU A 164 19.02 -20.98 -10.42
C LEU A 164 19.55 -22.18 -9.64
N GLN A 165 18.71 -23.18 -9.43
CA GLN A 165 19.09 -24.43 -8.77
C GLN A 165 19.15 -25.57 -9.79
N PRO A 166 20.31 -26.23 -9.97
CA PRO A 166 20.41 -27.40 -10.83
C PRO A 166 19.52 -28.55 -10.33
N ILE A 167 18.68 -29.15 -11.20
CA ILE A 167 17.83 -30.30 -10.87
C ILE A 167 18.63 -31.44 -10.25
N TYR A 168 19.80 -31.69 -10.84
CA TYR A 168 20.69 -32.76 -10.44
C TYR A 168 21.12 -32.67 -8.97
N TRP A 169 21.20 -31.47 -8.39
CA TRP A 169 21.58 -31.28 -6.99
C TRP A 169 20.44 -31.55 -6.02
N LYS A 170 19.22 -31.80 -6.49
CA LYS A 170 18.07 -32.14 -5.64
C LYS A 170 17.83 -33.65 -5.52
N SER A 171 18.60 -34.51 -6.21
CA SER A 171 18.45 -35.95 -6.02
C SER A 171 18.98 -36.36 -4.64
N GLU A 172 18.26 -37.26 -3.97
CA GLU A 172 18.62 -37.76 -2.65
C GLU A 172 20.05 -38.33 -2.64
N GLU A 173 20.41 -39.05 -3.69
CA GLU A 173 21.76 -39.59 -3.92
C GLU A 173 22.84 -38.50 -3.86
N LYS A 174 22.63 -37.36 -4.53
CA LYS A 174 23.61 -36.26 -4.56
C LYS A 174 23.61 -35.44 -3.29
N ILE A 175 22.49 -35.38 -2.57
CA ILE A 175 22.42 -34.79 -1.23
C ILE A 175 23.24 -35.67 -0.28
N GLN A 176 23.04 -36.98 -0.30
CA GLN A 176 23.75 -37.93 0.56
C GLN A 176 25.25 -37.98 0.28
N GLU A 177 25.67 -38.03 -0.99
CA GLU A 177 27.09 -37.96 -1.37
C GLU A 177 27.79 -36.72 -0.80
N ARG A 178 27.11 -35.56 -0.82
CA ARG A 178 27.66 -34.31 -0.25
C ARG A 178 27.75 -34.38 1.27
N LEU A 179 26.75 -34.96 1.95
CA LEU A 179 26.77 -35.15 3.39
C LEU A 179 27.91 -36.09 3.82
N ASP A 180 28.11 -37.19 3.09
CA ASP A 180 29.19 -38.14 3.37
C ASP A 180 30.56 -37.53 3.08
N TRP A 181 30.67 -36.70 2.04
CA TRP A 181 31.86 -35.92 1.77
C TRP A 181 32.17 -34.95 2.92
N ILE A 182 31.20 -34.16 3.39
CA ILE A 182 31.38 -33.23 4.53
C ILE A 182 31.85 -33.99 5.77
N ARG A 183 31.17 -35.09 6.14
CA ARG A 183 31.53 -35.93 7.29
C ARG A 183 32.94 -36.52 7.18
N LYS A 184 33.38 -36.84 5.95
CA LYS A 184 34.74 -37.33 5.71
C LYS A 184 35.78 -36.25 6.02
N TRP A 185 35.54 -35.01 5.62
CA TRP A 185 36.49 -33.91 5.84
C TRP A 185 36.45 -33.35 7.26
N GLU A 186 35.29 -33.34 7.93
CA GLU A 186 35.21 -32.99 9.36
C GLU A 186 36.13 -33.87 10.22
N LYS A 187 36.29 -35.15 9.85
CA LYS A 187 37.19 -36.08 10.54
C LYS A 187 38.68 -35.80 10.31
N ILE A 188 39.05 -35.08 9.26
CA ILE A 188 40.45 -34.87 8.86
C ILE A 188 41.00 -33.53 9.41
N GLU A 189 40.17 -32.73 10.10
CA GLU A 189 40.55 -31.45 10.75
C GLU A 189 41.41 -30.54 9.84
N ILE A 190 40.97 -30.34 8.59
CA ILE A 190 41.70 -29.52 7.64
C ILE A 190 41.38 -28.04 7.86
N ASP A 191 42.43 -27.25 8.08
CA ASP A 191 42.35 -25.79 8.04
C ASP A 191 42.29 -25.28 6.59
N PHE A 192 41.06 -25.04 6.12
CA PHE A 192 40.78 -24.50 4.78
C PHE A 192 41.38 -23.11 4.53
N THR A 193 41.82 -22.39 5.57
CA THR A 193 42.38 -21.04 5.41
C THR A 193 43.88 -21.04 5.11
N ARG A 194 44.60 -22.09 5.54
CA ARG A 194 46.06 -22.18 5.40
C ARG A 194 46.54 -23.19 4.37
N ASN A 195 45.77 -24.26 4.14
CA ASN A 195 46.25 -25.43 3.39
C ASN A 195 45.53 -25.69 2.05
N CYS A 196 44.62 -24.81 1.62
CA CYS A 196 43.82 -25.02 0.41
C CYS A 196 43.95 -23.87 -0.58
N ILE A 197 44.15 -24.21 -1.86
CA ILE A 197 44.01 -23.31 -3.00
C ILE A 197 42.82 -23.83 -3.82
N PHE A 198 41.82 -22.97 -4.04
CA PHE A 198 40.66 -23.33 -4.84
C PHE A 198 40.87 -22.86 -6.28
N LEU A 199 40.86 -23.82 -7.21
CA LEU A 199 40.85 -23.56 -8.64
C LEU A 199 39.46 -23.92 -9.14
N ASP A 200 38.75 -22.93 -9.67
CA ASP A 200 37.48 -23.13 -10.34
C ASP A 200 37.54 -22.49 -11.73
N GLU A 201 37.01 -23.19 -12.72
CA GLU A 201 36.92 -22.66 -14.07
C GLU A 201 35.61 -21.88 -14.19
N SER A 202 35.71 -20.57 -14.44
CA SER A 202 34.53 -19.74 -14.66
C SER A 202 33.81 -20.20 -15.92
N THR A 203 32.75 -20.98 -15.76
CA THR A 203 31.93 -21.46 -16.86
C THR A 203 30.87 -20.42 -17.20
N PHE A 204 30.90 -19.91 -18.43
CA PHE A 204 29.87 -19.01 -18.92
C PHE A 204 28.60 -19.80 -19.27
N HIS A 205 27.47 -19.38 -18.71
CA HIS A 205 26.18 -19.93 -19.11
C HIS A 205 25.83 -19.43 -20.52
N ILE A 206 26.00 -20.28 -21.54
CA ILE A 206 25.66 -19.98 -22.94
C ILE A 206 24.17 -19.64 -23.13
N ASN A 207 23.31 -20.12 -22.23
CA ASN A 207 21.90 -19.80 -22.22
C ASN A 207 21.68 -18.54 -21.38
N LEU A 208 21.63 -17.39 -22.05
CA LEU A 208 21.17 -16.10 -21.52
C LEU A 208 19.66 -16.16 -21.22
N LYS A 209 19.24 -17.09 -20.34
CA LYS A 209 17.88 -17.09 -19.82
C LYS A 209 17.70 -15.83 -18.97
N ARG A 210 16.47 -15.30 -18.98
CA ARG A 210 16.08 -14.26 -18.02
C ARG A 210 16.37 -14.78 -16.62
N ASP A 211 17.22 -14.05 -15.91
CA ASP A 211 17.57 -14.28 -14.51
C ASP A 211 16.57 -13.60 -13.58
N MET A 212 15.43 -13.14 -14.10
CA MET A 212 14.37 -12.47 -13.36
C MET A 212 13.08 -13.27 -13.46
N THR A 213 12.42 -13.49 -12.33
CA THR A 213 11.11 -14.15 -12.27
C THR A 213 10.18 -13.49 -11.28
N TRP A 214 8.88 -13.71 -11.48
CA TRP A 214 7.83 -13.26 -10.59
C TRP A 214 7.74 -14.20 -9.39
N SER A 215 7.71 -13.63 -8.20
CA SER A 215 7.50 -14.38 -6.97
C SER A 215 6.77 -13.50 -5.96
N ARG A 216 5.99 -14.12 -5.08
CA ARG A 216 5.28 -13.40 -4.02
C ARG A 216 6.26 -12.62 -3.18
N LYS A 217 5.80 -11.49 -2.66
CA LYS A 217 6.55 -10.73 -1.67
C LYS A 217 7.03 -11.68 -0.56
N ASP A 218 8.29 -11.50 -0.15
CA ASP A 218 8.97 -12.32 0.88
C ASP A 218 9.31 -13.78 0.53
N ILE A 219 8.89 -14.30 -0.63
CA ILE A 219 9.31 -15.63 -1.12
C ILE A 219 10.52 -15.50 -2.06
N PRO A 220 11.61 -16.26 -1.88
CA PRO A 220 12.72 -16.26 -2.84
C PRO A 220 12.25 -16.81 -4.18
N ALA A 221 12.68 -16.17 -5.26
CA ALA A 221 12.43 -16.64 -6.62
C ALA A 221 13.39 -17.80 -6.92
N VAL A 222 12.91 -19.05 -6.88
CA VAL A 222 13.74 -20.24 -7.16
C VAL A 222 13.32 -20.84 -8.49
N VAL A 223 14.26 -20.96 -9.42
CA VAL A 223 14.04 -21.58 -10.73
C VAL A 223 14.93 -22.80 -10.86
N THR A 224 14.29 -23.89 -11.22
CA THR A 224 14.96 -25.18 -11.40
C THR A 224 15.54 -25.25 -12.81
N VAL A 225 16.83 -25.56 -12.93
CA VAL A 225 17.55 -25.60 -14.21
C VAL A 225 17.97 -27.02 -14.54
N PRO A 226 17.60 -27.56 -15.73
CA PRO A 226 18.09 -28.86 -16.16
C PRO A 226 19.60 -28.83 -16.43
N LYS A 227 20.27 -29.94 -16.14
CA LYS A 227 21.70 -30.10 -16.40
C LYS A 227 21.93 -30.23 -17.90
N HIS A 228 22.81 -29.40 -18.47
CA HIS A 228 23.39 -29.67 -19.78
C HIS A 228 24.39 -30.80 -19.65
N LYS A 229 24.19 -31.89 -20.39
CA LYS A 229 25.28 -32.84 -20.66
C LYS A 229 26.21 -32.14 -21.65
N GLN A 230 27.37 -31.69 -21.19
CA GLN A 230 28.47 -31.47 -22.11
C GLN A 230 28.72 -32.84 -22.77
N GLN A 231 28.65 -32.91 -24.10
CA GLN A 231 29.19 -34.07 -24.81
C GLN A 231 30.67 -34.11 -24.45
N GLN A 232 31.09 -35.12 -23.68
CA GLN A 232 32.52 -35.38 -23.53
C GLN A 232 33.05 -35.65 -24.95
N PRO A 233 34.04 -34.88 -25.44
CA PRO A 233 34.70 -35.25 -26.67
C PRO A 233 35.29 -36.65 -26.47
N PRO A 234 35.15 -37.55 -27.46
CA PRO A 234 35.72 -38.88 -27.36
C PRO A 234 37.24 -38.73 -27.28
N PHE A 235 37.82 -39.14 -26.16
CA PHE A 235 39.23 -39.47 -26.02
C PHE A 235 39.32 -40.93 -25.60
#